data_AF-A0A6N3UL44-F1
#
_entry.id   AF-A0A6N3UL44-F1
#
_cell.length_a   1.000
_cell.length_b   1.000
_cell.length_c   1.000
_cell.angle_alpha   90.00
_cell.angle_beta   90.00
_cell.angle_gamma   90.00
#
_symmetry.space_group_name_H-M   'P 1'
#
loop_
_entity.id
_entity.type
_entity.pdbx_description
1 polymer ?
#
loop_
_entity_poly.entity_id
_entity_poly.type
_entity_poly.pdbx_seq_one_letter_code
_entity_poly.pdbx_strand_id
1 'polypeptide(L)'
;MATLLRPALSLMVLLTAITGVIYPLTVTGIAQLAFPDQANGSLVRDADGSVRGSQLIAQAFTGEQWFHSRPSAGAYATVSSAASNL
;
A
#
# COMPACT_ATOMS: atom_id res chain seq x y z
N MET A 1 1.77 8.59 -43.19
CA MET A 1 1.08 8.18 -41.94
C MET A 1 1.50 6.81 -41.41
N ALA A 2 1.47 5.72 -42.19
CA ALA A 2 1.71 4.36 -41.67
C ALA A 2 3.11 4.10 -41.06
N THR A 3 4.14 4.83 -41.48
CA THR A 3 5.52 4.68 -40.98
C THR A 3 5.69 5.06 -39.50
N LEU A 4 4.79 5.91 -38.96
CA LEU A 4 4.82 6.32 -37.55
C LEU A 4 4.11 5.35 -36.62
N LEU A 5 3.27 4.45 -37.16
CA LEU A 5 2.46 3.53 -36.36
C LEU A 5 3.34 2.51 -35.63
N ARG A 6 4.35 1.96 -36.31
CA ARG A 6 5.30 1.01 -35.73
C ARG A 6 6.11 1.61 -34.58
N PRO A 7 6.83 2.75 -34.74
CA PRO A 7 7.59 3.34 -33.63
C PRO A 7 6.68 3.79 -32.48
N ALA A 8 5.47 4.30 -32.76
CA ALA A 8 4.52 4.68 -31.71
C ALA A 8 4.09 3.48 -30.86
N LEU A 9 3.71 2.37 -31.49
CA LEU A 9 3.32 1.15 -30.77
C LEU A 9 4.51 0.51 -30.05
N SER A 10 5.70 0.48 -30.67
CA SER A 10 6.90 -0.03 -30.02
C SER A 10 7.27 0.77 -28.78
N LEU A 11 7.19 2.11 -28.85
CA LEU A 11 7.47 2.96 -27.70
C LEU A 11 6.40 2.79 -26.60
N MET A 12 5.12 2.69 -26.98
CA MET A 12 4.03 2.43 -26.04
C MET A 12 4.24 1.12 -25.28
N VAL A 13 4.56 0.03 -25.98
CA VAL A 13 4.80 -1.28 -25.35
C VAL A 13 6.06 -1.25 -24.50
N LEU A 14 7.14 -0.64 -25.00
CA LEU A 14 8.40 -0.52 -24.26
C LEU A 14 8.21 0.25 -22.95
N LEU A 15 7.58 1.43 -23.00
CA LEU A 15 7.36 2.23 -21.80
C LEU A 15 6.40 1.54 -20.83
N THR A 16 5.34 0.90 -21.33
CA THR A 16 4.44 0.08 -20.49
C THR A 16 5.20 -1.05 -19.78
N ALA A 17 6.10 -1.74 -20.47
CA ALA A 17 6.91 -2.79 -19.87
C ALA A 17 7.89 -2.23 -18.82
N ILE A 18 8.54 -1.11 -19.11
CA ILE A 18 9.47 -0.47 -18.19
C ILE A 18 8.74 0.00 -16.92
N THR A 19 7.67 0.77 -17.06
CA THR A 19 7.00 1.40 -15.90
C THR A 19 6.02 0.48 -15.20
N GLY A 20 5.40 -0.46 -15.91
CA GLY A 20 4.41 -1.38 -15.38
C GLY A 20 4.97 -2.72 -14.88
N VAL A 21 6.19 -3.10 -15.32
CA VAL A 21 6.79 -4.40 -14.94
C VAL A 21 8.17 -4.22 -14.35
N ILE A 22 9.13 -3.68 -15.12
CA ILE A 22 10.54 -3.63 -14.70
C ILE A 22 10.68 -2.79 -13.43
N TYR A 23 10.09 -1.59 -13.42
CA TYR A 23 10.14 -0.69 -12.29
C TYR A 23 9.50 -1.25 -11.01
N PRO A 24 8.22 -1.69 -10.99
CA PRO A 24 7.61 -2.19 -9.76
C PRO A 24 8.29 -3.46 -9.23
N LEU A 25 8.75 -4.35 -10.11
CA LEU A 25 9.50 -5.54 -9.67
C LEU A 25 10.86 -5.18 -9.06
N THR A 26 11.58 -4.22 -9.66
CA THR A 26 12.86 -3.75 -9.12
C THR A 26 12.67 -3.11 -7.74
N VAL A 27 11.70 -2.20 -7.61
CA VAL A 27 11.40 -1.54 -6.34
C VAL A 27 10.94 -2.55 -5.29
N THR A 28 10.05 -3.48 -5.66
CA THR A 28 9.58 -4.54 -4.74
C THR A 28 10.73 -5.44 -4.29
N GLY A 29 11.60 -5.85 -5.21
CA GLY A 29 12.77 -6.67 -4.89
C GLY A 29 13.72 -5.97 -3.92
N ILE A 30 14.05 -4.70 -4.18
CA ILE A 30 14.90 -3.90 -3.28
C ILE A 30 14.22 -3.72 -1.92
N ALA A 31 12.92 -3.40 -1.89
CA ALA A 31 12.18 -3.18 -0.65
C ALA A 31 12.12 -4.45 0.20
N GLN A 32 11.90 -5.62 -0.40
CA GLN A 32 11.88 -6.90 0.32
C GLN A 32 13.26 -7.28 0.86
N LEU A 33 14.34 -6.97 0.15
CA LEU A 33 15.71 -7.28 0.59
C LEU A 33 16.21 -6.34 1.68
N ALA A 34 15.90 -5.04 1.58
CA ALA A 34 16.42 -4.02 2.49
C ALA A 34 15.48 -3.72 3.67
N PHE A 35 14.17 -3.80 3.47
CA PHE A 35 13.14 -3.36 4.42
C PHE A 35 11.92 -4.32 4.45
N PRO A 36 12.13 -5.62 4.71
CA PRO A 36 11.06 -6.62 4.62
C PRO A 36 9.88 -6.31 5.56
N ASP A 37 10.12 -5.87 6.79
CA ASP A 37 9.04 -5.61 7.74
C ASP A 37 8.11 -4.48 7.25
N GLN A 38 8.69 -3.39 6.73
CA GLN A 38 7.92 -2.25 6.21
C GLN A 38 7.27 -2.59 4.86
N ALA A 39 7.98 -3.28 3.97
CA ALA A 39 7.47 -3.71 2.67
C ALA A 39 6.26 -4.64 2.80
N ASN A 40 6.18 -5.41 3.89
CA ASN A 40 5.07 -6.29 4.21
C ASN A 40 4.02 -5.65 5.14
N GLY A 41 4.07 -4.33 5.35
CA GLY A 41 3.02 -3.55 6.00
C GLY A 41 3.22 -3.29 7.50
N SER A 42 4.42 -3.48 8.04
CA SER A 42 4.78 -3.21 9.45
C SER A 42 3.80 -3.84 10.44
N LEU A 43 3.49 -5.12 10.25
CA LEU A 43 2.47 -5.82 11.01
C LEU A 43 2.88 -6.00 12.48
N VAL A 44 1.94 -5.77 13.39
CA VAL A 44 2.08 -6.06 14.82
C VAL A 44 1.45 -7.42 15.10
N ARG A 45 2.21 -8.32 15.72
CA ARG A 45 1.80 -9.67 16.10
C ARG A 45 1.79 -9.81 17.61
N ASP A 46 0.87 -10.62 18.14
CA ASP A 46 0.89 -10.99 19.55
C ASP A 46 1.89 -12.12 19.85
N ALA A 47 1.93 -12.56 21.11
CA ALA A 47 2.81 -13.65 21.55
C ALA A 47 2.50 -14.99 20.86
N ASP A 48 1.27 -15.19 20.40
CA ASP A 48 0.83 -16.40 19.68
C ASP A 48 1.10 -16.28 18.16
N GLY A 49 1.65 -15.15 17.69
CA GLY A 49 1.99 -14.88 16.29
C GLY A 49 0.82 -14.37 15.43
N SER A 50 -0.37 -14.18 16.03
CA SER A 50 -1.55 -13.66 15.35
C SER A 50 -1.40 -12.18 15.02
N VAL A 51 -1.80 -11.78 13.81
CA VAL A 51 -1.73 -10.38 13.38
C VAL A 51 -2.82 -9.58 14.08
N ARG A 52 -2.42 -8.61 14.91
CA ARG A 52 -3.33 -7.72 15.62
C ARG A 52 -3.56 -6.40 14.88
N GLY A 53 -2.63 -6.01 14.00
CA GLY A 53 -2.76 -4.80 13.19
C GLY A 53 -1.46 -4.43 12.48
N SER A 54 -1.32 -3.15 12.15
CA SER A 54 -0.10 -2.55 11.61
C SER A 54 0.30 -1.37 12.50
N GLN A 55 1.60 -1.12 12.64
CA GLN A 55 2.13 0.04 13.36
C GLN A 55 1.61 1.38 12.81
N LEU A 56 1.14 1.40 11.56
CA LEU A 56 0.74 2.61 10.84
C LEU A 56 -0.78 2.79 10.72
N ILE A 57 -1.58 1.82 11.16
CA ILE A 57 -3.04 1.84 10.98
C ILE A 57 -3.74 1.89 12.33
N ALA A 58 -4.51 2.96 12.54
CA ALA A 58 -5.35 3.12 13.72
C ALA A 58 -6.57 2.20 13.69
N GLN A 59 -7.04 1.81 14.88
CA GLN A 59 -8.23 0.98 15.06
C GLN A 59 -9.26 1.71 15.94
N ALA A 60 -10.49 1.23 15.88
CA ALA A 60 -11.55 1.66 16.78
C ALA A 60 -11.29 1.08 18.18
N PHE A 61 -10.80 1.91 19.09
CA PHE A 61 -10.68 1.56 20.51
C PHE A 61 -11.87 2.13 21.29
N THR A 62 -12.61 1.25 21.95
CA THR A 62 -13.76 1.58 22.81
C THR A 62 -13.52 1.01 24.21
N GLY A 63 -13.91 1.77 25.24
CA GLY A 63 -13.68 1.41 26.65
C GLY A 63 -12.66 2.31 27.33
N GLU A 64 -12.83 2.49 28.65
CA GLU A 64 -12.04 3.41 29.48
C GLU A 64 -10.58 2.99 29.66
N GLN A 65 -10.28 1.70 29.44
CA GLN A 65 -8.93 1.16 29.56
C GLN A 65 -8.03 1.51 28.36
N TRP A 66 -8.57 2.08 27.29
CA TRP A 66 -7.83 2.38 26.07
C TRP A 66 -7.70 3.88 25.83
N PHE A 67 -6.61 4.26 25.19
CA PHE A 67 -6.51 5.60 24.61
C PHE A 67 -7.48 5.72 23.43
N HIS A 68 -8.21 6.83 23.38
CA HIS A 68 -9.13 7.10 22.29
C HIS A 68 -8.39 7.61 21.05
N SER A 69 -8.57 6.89 19.94
CA SER A 69 -8.13 7.31 18.62
C SER A 69 -8.84 8.59 18.15
N ARG A 70 -8.20 9.34 17.23
CA ARG A 70 -8.85 10.47 16.56
C ARG A 70 -10.09 9.98 15.78
N PRO A 71 -11.23 10.69 15.83
CA PRO A 71 -12.43 10.28 15.11
C PRO A 71 -12.17 10.01 13.62
N SER A 72 -12.73 8.91 13.11
CA SER A 72 -12.63 8.52 11.72
C SER A 72 -14.02 8.46 11.10
N ALA A 73 -14.29 9.31 10.10
CA ALA A 73 -15.53 9.28 9.34
C ALA A 73 -15.68 8.00 8.50
N GLY A 74 -14.57 7.35 8.18
CA GLY A 74 -14.53 6.02 7.54
C GLY A 74 -14.59 4.85 8.52
N ALA A 75 -14.93 5.09 9.80
CA ALA A 75 -15.01 4.06 10.85
C ALA A 75 -13.76 3.17 10.95
N TYR A 76 -12.57 3.71 10.69
CA TYR A 76 -11.29 2.98 10.66
C TYR A 76 -11.25 1.80 9.66
N ALA A 77 -12.12 1.81 8.65
CA ALA A 77 -12.13 0.79 7.60
C ALA A 77 -10.81 0.81 6.81
N THR A 78 -10.28 -0.39 6.53
CA THR A 78 -8.99 -0.55 5.81
C THR A 78 -9.12 -0.52 4.29
N VAL A 79 -10.35 -0.66 3.78
CA VAL A 79 -10.63 -0.67 2.32
C VAL A 79 -10.97 0.74 1.82
N SER A 80 -11.72 1.52 2.60
CA SER A 80 -12.06 2.91 2.27
C SER A 80 -11.14 3.87 3.03
N SER A 81 -10.16 4.45 2.35
CA SER A 81 -9.41 5.58 2.89
C SER A 81 -10.15 6.88 2.56
N ALA A 82 -10.92 7.40 3.52
CA ALA A 82 -11.75 8.60 3.34
C ALA A 82 -11.78 9.48 4.59
N ALA A 83 -12.14 10.75 4.40
CA ALA A 83 -12.30 11.75 5.46
C ALA A 83 -13.74 12.26 5.50
N SER A 84 -14.06 13.08 6.51
CA SER A 84 -15.31 13.84 6.52
C SER A 84 -15.28 14.90 5.43
N ASN A 85 -16.35 15.01 4.64
CA ASN A 85 -16.58 16.08 3.65
C ASN A 85 -17.78 16.98 4.03
N LEU A 86 -18.24 16.90 5.29
CA LEU A 86 -19.19 17.84 5.88
C LEU A 86 -18.49 19.15 6.22
#